data_AF-A0A8E7KKD6-F1
#
_entry.id   AF-A0A8E7KKD6-F1
#
_cell.length_a   1.000
_cell.length_b   1.000
_cell.length_c   1.000
_cell.angle_alpha   90.00
_cell.angle_beta   90.00
_cell.angle_gamma   90.00
#
_symmetry.space_group_name_H-M   'P 1'
#
loop_
_entity.id
_entity.type
_entity.pdbx_description
1 polymer ?
#
loop_
_entity_poly.entity_id
_entity_poly.type
_entity_poly.pdbx_seq_one_letter_code
_entity_poly.pdbx_strand_id
1 'polypeptide(L)' 'MVFSVSEEVTVKEGGPRMIVTGYSSGMVECRWYDGFGVKREAFHENELVPGKERRVRDEAR' A
#
# COMPACT_ATOMS: atom_id res chain seq x y z
N MET A 1 -0.55 2.72 -13.25
CA MET A 1 0.24 1.57 -12.75
C MET A 1 -0.78 0.70 -12.04
N VAL A 2 -0.93 -0.58 -12.37
CA VAL A 2 -2.06 -1.36 -11.83
C VAL A 2 -1.66 -1.96 -10.49
N PHE A 3 -2.34 -1.56 -9.41
CA PHE A 3 -2.15 -2.12 -8.08
C PHE A 3 -2.99 -3.37 -7.86
N SER A 4 -2.49 -4.30 -7.07
CA SER A 4 -3.22 -5.52 -6.69
C SER A 4 -3.68 -5.48 -5.23
N VAL A 5 -4.81 -6.11 -4.93
CA VAL A 5 -5.23 -6.32 -3.53
C VAL A 5 -4.14 -7.09 -2.78
N SER A 6 -3.86 -6.68 -1.56
CA SER A 6 -2.76 -7.15 -0.70
C SER A 6 -1.36 -6.61 -1.05
N GLU A 7 -1.22 -5.78 -2.07
CA GLU A 7 0.04 -5.09 -2.36
C GLU A 7 0.35 -4.03 -1.29
N GLU A 8 1.62 -3.92 -0.88
CA GLU A 8 2.09 -2.83 -0.03
C GLU A 8 2.32 -1.59 -0.89
N VAL A 9 1.81 -0.45 -0.46
CA VAL A 9 1.94 0.84 -1.15
C VAL A 9 2.25 1.96 -0.17
N THR A 10 2.77 3.08 -0.68
CA THR A 10 2.99 4.31 0.09
C THR A 10 2.68 5.52 -0.80
N VAL A 11 2.27 6.63 -0.21
CA VAL A 11 2.07 7.90 -0.94
C VAL A 11 3.43 8.43 -1.41
N LYS A 12 3.49 8.98 -2.62
CA LYS A 12 4.71 9.55 -3.22
C LYS A 12 5.39 10.61 -2.36
N GLU A 13 4.59 11.44 -1.68
CA GLU A 13 5.06 12.49 -0.78
C GLU A 13 5.59 11.96 0.56
N GLY A 14 5.53 10.64 0.76
CA GLY A 14 5.81 9.98 2.03
C GLY A 14 4.54 9.78 2.83
N GLY A 15 4.58 8.81 3.75
CA GLY A 15 3.41 8.45 4.53
C GLY A 15 3.55 7.07 5.18
N PRO A 16 2.49 6.60 5.83
CA PRO A 16 2.46 5.24 6.35
C PRO A 16 2.54 4.22 5.21
N ARG A 17 3.08 3.04 5.51
CA ARG A 17 2.93 1.87 4.64
C ARG A 17 1.51 1.36 4.74
N MET A 18 0.88 1.17 3.59
CA MET A 18 -0.52 0.78 3.49
C MET A 18 -0.66 -0.49 2.66
N ILE A 19 -1.76 -1.21 2.87
CA ILE A 19 -2.11 -2.39 2.09
C ILE A 19 -3.33 -2.07 1.24
N VAL A 20 -3.26 -2.40 -0.05
CA VAL A 20 -4.38 -2.24 -0.98
C VAL A 20 -5.49 -3.23 -0.64
N THR A 21 -6.72 -2.74 -0.53
CA THR A 21 -7.92 -3.56 -0.27
C THR A 21 -8.89 -3.59 -1.44
N GLY A 22 -8.78 -2.63 -2.36
CA GLY A 22 -9.69 -2.51 -3.49
C GLY A 22 -9.16 -1.55 -4.54
N TYR A 23 -9.66 -1.69 -5.76
CA TYR A 23 -9.36 -0.81 -6.87
C TYR A 23 -10.64 -0.56 -7.67
N SER A 24 -10.96 0.70 -7.91
CA SER A 24 -12.15 1.09 -8.67
C SER A 24 -11.92 2.43 -9.36
N SER A 25 -12.11 2.48 -10.67
CA SER A 25 -12.11 3.72 -11.46
C SER A 25 -10.90 4.65 -11.21
N GLY A 26 -9.68 4.10 -11.14
CA GLY A 26 -8.45 4.88 -10.89
C GLY A 26 -8.19 5.21 -9.43
N MET A 27 -9.07 4.78 -8.52
CA MET A 27 -8.92 4.91 -7.08
C MET A 27 -8.47 3.59 -6.47
N VAL A 28 -7.54 3.66 -5.53
CA VAL A 28 -6.96 2.54 -4.80
C VAL A 28 -7.35 2.68 -3.34
N GLU A 29 -8.20 1.78 -2.85
CA GLU A 29 -8.53 1.71 -1.44
C GLU A 29 -7.37 1.09 -0.67
N CYS A 30 -6.95 1.77 0.38
CA CYS A 30 -5.81 1.40 1.20
C CYS A 30 -6.21 1.33 2.68
N ARG A 31 -5.56 0.43 3.42
CA ARG A 31 -5.66 0.37 4.90
C ARG A 31 -4.30 0.33 5.56
N TRP A 32 -4.19 0.90 6.74
CA TRP A 32 -2.99 0.82 7.58
C TRP A 32 -3.33 0.93 9.06
N TYR A 33 -2.35 0.66 9.92
CA TYR A 33 -2.46 0.85 11.36
C TYR A 33 -1.63 2.06 11.77
N ASP A 34 -2.23 3.01 12.48
CA ASP A 34 -1.57 4.27 12.89
C ASP A 34 -1.01 4.22 14.33
N GLY A 35 -1.09 3.07 15.00
CA GLY A 35 -0.74 2.91 16.41
C GLY A 35 -1.93 2.96 17.37
N PHE A 36 -3.11 3.40 16.91
CA PHE A 36 -4.34 3.45 17.70
C PHE A 36 -5.46 2.61 17.09
N GLY A 37 -5.54 2.56 15.76
CA GLY A 37 -6.59 1.85 15.06
C GLY A 37 -6.28 1.60 13.58
N VAL A 38 -7.18 0.87 12.93
CA VAL A 38 -7.12 0.67 11.48
C VAL A 38 -7.70 1.90 10.80
N LYS A 39 -6.90 2.53 9.95
CA LYS A 39 -7.31 3.60 9.05
C LYS A 39 -7.59 3.05 7.66
N ARG A 40 -8.47 3.73 6.94
CA ARG A 40 -8.84 3.42 5.55
C ARG A 40 -8.98 4.71 4.78
N GLU A 41 -8.42 4.74 3.58
CA GLU A 41 -8.49 5.89 2.68
C GLU A 41 -8.32 5.42 1.23
N ALA A 42 -8.94 6.14 0.30
CA ALA A 42 -8.81 5.88 -1.13
C ALA A 42 -7.96 6.98 -1.76
N PHE A 43 -6.94 6.57 -2.51
CA PHE A 43 -6.01 7.46 -3.19
C PHE A 43 -6.16 7.30 -4.69
N HIS A 44 -5.85 8.33 -5.48
CA HIS A 44 -5.69 8.13 -6.91
C HIS A 44 -4.46 7.23 -7.16
N GLU A 45 -4.53 6.35 -8.15
CA GLU A 45 -3.41 5.46 -8.50
C GLU A 45 -2.09 6.20 -8.81
N ASN A 46 -2.17 7.49 -9.16
CA ASN A 46 -1.02 8.31 -9.49
C ASN A 46 -0.37 8.94 -8.26
N GLU A 47 -0.98 8.84 -7.08
CA GLU A 47 -0.43 9.34 -5.81
C GLU A 47 0.40 8.27 -5.10
N LEU A 48 0.24 7.00 -5.49
CA LEU A 48 0.86 5.87 -4.82
C LEU A 48 2.10 5.37 -5.57
N VAL A 49 2.99 4.76 -4.80
CA VAL A 49 4.10 3.94 -5.29
C VAL A 49 4.09 2.58 -4.59
N PRO A 50 4.45 1.49 -5.30
CA PRO A 50 4.63 0.20 -4.67
C PRO A 50 5.66 0.29 -3.53
N GLY A 51 5.33 -0.34 -2.41
CA GLY A 51 6.26 -0.58 -1.32
C GLY A 51 7.44 -1.39 -1.85
N LYS A 52 8.66 -1.07 -1.39
CA LYS A 52 9.81 -1.90 -1.70
C LYS A 52 9.51 -3.29 -1.18
N GLU A 53 9.33 -4.26 -2.08
CA GLU A 53 9.35 -5.68 -1.72
C GLU A 53 10.55 -5.85 -0.81
N ARG A 54 10.31 -6.15 0.48
CA ARG A 54 11.33 -6.87 1.21
C ARG A 54 11.48 -8.13 0.39
N ARG A 55 12.54 -8.22 -0.43
CA ARG A 55 13.10 -9.50 -0.83
C ARG A 55 13.19 -10.24 0.48
N VAL A 56 12.25 -11.16 0.70
CA VAL A 56 12.32 -12.06 1.82
C VAL A 56 13.67 -12.70 1.60
N ARG A 57 14.62 -12.36 2.46
CA ARG A 57 15.87 -13.07 2.54
C ARG A 57 15.47 -14.42 3.11
N ASP A 58 14.91 -15.28 2.25
CA ASP A 58 14.99 -16.71 2.34
C ASP A 58 16.46 -17.08 2.10
N GLU A 59 17.32 -16.65 3.02
CA GLU A 59 18.52 -17.38 3.35
C GLU A 59 18.35 -17.76 4.81
N ALA A 60 17.45 -18.74 5.02
CA ALA A 60 17.63 -19.68 6.10
C ALA A 60 19.02 -20.31 5.92
N ARG A 61 19.99 -19.90 6.73
CA ARG A 61 21.24 -20.60 6.95
C ARG A 61 21.48 -20.75 8.44
#